data_AF-A0A8T2TRN8-F1
#
_entry.id   AF-A0A8T2TRN8-F1
#
_cell.length_a   1.000
_cell.length_b   1.000
_cell.length_c   1.000
_cell.angle_alpha   90.00
_cell.angle_beta   90.00
_cell.angle_gamma   90.00
#
_symmetry.space_group_name_H-M   'P 1'
#
loop_
_entity.id
_entity.type
_entity.pdbx_description
1 polymer ?
#
loop_
_entity_poly.entity_id
_entity_poly.type
_entity_poly.pdbx_seq_one_letter_code
_entity_poly.pdbx_strand_id
1 'polypeptide(L)'
;MIKLKIDMHDEDNLNTRFKPMNDLDTDAIFSVDDDVLVPCDILVFAFTVWTRAQDSMVGFVPRMHWIQSEMQDASFPRYIYGGWWSVWWMGTYSMVLSKCAFLHQKYLDLYTDHMPVQIRDYVTHKRNCEDIAMSFLVANVTQGPPIWVKVWNVVDS
;
A
#
# COMPACT_ATOMS: atom_id res chain seq x y z
N MET A 1 -13.85 5.05 -23.79
CA MET A 1 -14.84 4.06 -23.32
C MET A 1 -14.30 3.49 -22.03
N ILE A 2 -15.07 3.52 -20.93
CA ILE A 2 -14.66 2.93 -19.65
C ILE A 2 -14.93 1.43 -19.71
N LYS A 3 -13.93 0.59 -19.46
CA LYS A 3 -14.09 -0.86 -19.33
C LYS A 3 -14.39 -1.17 -17.87
N LEU A 4 -15.49 -1.86 -17.60
CA LEU A 4 -15.82 -2.40 -16.28
C LEU A 4 -15.57 -3.91 -16.29
N LYS A 5 -14.77 -4.39 -15.34
CA LYS A 5 -14.52 -5.81 -15.10
C LYS A 5 -14.80 -6.07 -13.62
N ILE A 6 -15.55 -7.13 -13.35
CA ILE A 6 -15.85 -7.59 -11.99
C ILE A 6 -15.11 -8.91 -11.83
N ASP A 7 -14.18 -8.96 -10.88
CA ASP A 7 -13.51 -10.20 -10.49
C ASP A 7 -14.18 -10.75 -9.23
N MET A 8 -14.59 -12.01 -9.27
CA MET A 8 -15.31 -12.67 -8.18
C MET A 8 -14.44 -13.74 -7.57
N HIS A 9 -14.35 -13.75 -6.24
CA HIS A 9 -13.60 -14.74 -5.48
C HIS A 9 -14.50 -15.39 -4.44
N ASP A 10 -14.41 -16.72 -4.34
CA ASP A 10 -15.17 -17.51 -3.36
C ASP A 10 -14.63 -17.36 -1.92
N GLU A 11 -13.37 -16.92 -1.80
CA GLU A 11 -12.67 -16.76 -0.52
C GLU A 11 -12.67 -15.30 -0.08
N ASP A 12 -13.13 -15.06 1.14
CA ASP A 12 -13.03 -13.76 1.81
C ASP A 12 -11.63 -13.57 2.42
N ASN A 13 -10.68 -13.15 1.58
CA ASN A 13 -9.27 -12.98 1.91
C ASN A 13 -8.72 -11.66 1.36
N LEU A 14 -8.09 -10.84 2.20
CA LEU A 14 -7.54 -9.53 1.81
C LEU A 14 -6.45 -9.61 0.73
N ASN A 15 -5.74 -10.74 0.60
CA ASN A 15 -4.75 -10.93 -0.45
C ASN A 15 -5.36 -10.95 -1.86
N THR A 16 -6.67 -11.22 -1.98
CA THR A 16 -7.34 -11.36 -3.28
C THR A 16 -7.27 -10.11 -4.13
N ARG A 17 -7.33 -8.92 -3.52
CA ARG A 17 -7.23 -7.63 -4.23
C ARG A 17 -5.90 -7.43 -4.99
N PHE A 18 -4.87 -8.23 -4.67
CA PHE A 18 -3.57 -8.15 -5.32
C PHE A 18 -3.29 -9.29 -6.29
N LYS A 19 -4.28 -10.15 -6.58
CA LYS A 19 -4.13 -11.16 -7.61
C LYS A 19 -3.86 -10.50 -8.96
N PRO A 20 -2.96 -11.07 -9.79
CA PRO A 20 -2.72 -10.60 -11.15
C PRO A 20 -4.02 -10.54 -11.94
N MET A 21 -4.26 -9.40 -12.56
CA MET A 21 -5.37 -9.22 -13.47
C MET A 21 -4.87 -9.41 -14.90
N ASN A 22 -5.39 -10.42 -15.58
CA ASN A 22 -5.19 -10.55 -17.02
C ASN A 22 -5.88 -9.36 -17.72
N ASP A 23 -5.25 -8.87 -18.79
CA ASP A 23 -5.77 -7.82 -19.68
C ASP A 23 -5.77 -6.39 -19.10
N LEU A 24 -4.82 -6.06 -18.22
CA LEU A 24 -4.56 -4.67 -17.86
C LEU A 24 -3.88 -3.93 -19.03
N ASP A 25 -4.53 -2.87 -19.51
CA ASP A 25 -3.99 -1.99 -20.55
C ASP A 25 -3.08 -0.88 -19.97
N THR A 26 -2.88 -0.84 -18.65
CA THR A 26 -2.24 0.27 -17.94
C THR A 26 -1.18 -0.21 -16.95
N ASP A 27 -0.06 0.48 -16.90
CA ASP A 27 0.97 0.23 -15.88
C ASP A 27 0.55 0.71 -14.49
N ALA A 28 -0.22 1.79 -14.42
CA ALA A 28 -0.71 2.35 -13.17
C ALA A 28 -1.97 1.62 -12.70
N ILE A 29 -1.97 1.24 -11.43
CA ILE A 29 -3.17 0.78 -10.72
C ILE A 29 -3.44 1.78 -9.60
N PHE A 30 -4.65 2.31 -9.57
CA PHE A 30 -5.16 3.04 -8.42
C PHE A 30 -5.91 2.07 -7.52
N SER A 31 -5.31 1.72 -6.38
CA SER A 31 -5.95 0.90 -5.36
C SER A 31 -6.65 1.79 -4.35
N VAL A 32 -7.93 1.51 -4.11
CA VAL A 32 -8.78 2.27 -3.19
C VAL A 32 -9.72 1.34 -2.44
N ASP A 33 -9.92 1.56 -1.15
CA ASP A 33 -10.93 0.87 -0.36
C ASP A 33 -12.33 1.43 -0.65
N ASP A 34 -13.37 0.65 -0.36
CA ASP A 34 -14.77 0.96 -0.68
C ASP A 34 -15.38 2.07 0.19
N ASP A 35 -14.69 2.45 1.26
CA ASP A 35 -15.04 3.52 2.20
C ASP A 35 -14.30 4.85 1.92
N VAL A 36 -13.42 4.91 0.90
CA VAL A 36 -12.62 6.10 0.58
C VAL A 36 -13.14 6.82 -0.67
N LEU A 37 -13.35 8.14 -0.54
CA LEU A 37 -13.68 9.03 -1.66
C LEU A 37 -12.54 10.02 -1.93
N VAL A 38 -12.06 10.03 -3.18
CA VAL A 38 -11.00 10.93 -3.65
C VAL A 38 -11.55 11.89 -4.70
N PRO A 39 -11.46 13.22 -4.50
CA PRO A 39 -11.82 14.20 -5.51
C PRO A 39 -11.03 14.03 -6.82
N CYS A 40 -11.66 14.23 -7.97
CA CYS A 40 -11.04 13.95 -9.27
C CYS A 40 -9.77 14.79 -9.54
N ASP A 41 -9.77 16.06 -9.14
CA ASP A 41 -8.62 16.95 -9.27
C ASP A 41 -7.41 16.46 -8.45
N ILE A 42 -7.68 15.97 -7.24
CA ILE A 42 -6.69 15.34 -6.37
C ILE A 42 -6.17 14.03 -6.96
N LEU A 43 -7.06 13.21 -7.52
CA LEU A 43 -6.67 11.95 -8.16
C LEU A 43 -5.77 12.19 -9.38
N VAL A 44 -6.10 13.18 -10.22
CA VAL A 44 -5.28 13.59 -11.38
C VAL A 44 -3.92 14.10 -10.94
N PHE A 45 -3.87 14.89 -9.86
CA PHE A 45 -2.61 15.35 -9.29
C PHE A 45 -1.73 14.18 -8.81
N ALA A 46 -2.27 13.26 -8.01
CA ALA A 46 -1.53 12.10 -7.52
C ALA A 46 -1.08 11.18 -8.67
N PHE A 47 -1.91 10.98 -9.68
CA PHE A 47 -1.51 10.25 -10.89
C PHE A 47 -0.33 10.94 -11.60
N THR A 48 -0.37 12.27 -11.74
CA THR A 48 0.73 13.05 -12.32
C THR A 48 2.03 12.86 -11.54
N VAL A 49 1.97 12.85 -10.20
CA VAL A 49 3.12 12.53 -9.35
C VAL A 49 3.62 11.11 -9.62
N TRP A 50 2.72 10.13 -9.68
CA TRP A 50 3.07 8.74 -9.98
C TRP A 50 3.74 8.56 -11.34
N THR A 51 3.30 9.28 -12.39
CA THR A 51 3.96 9.18 -13.71
C THR A 51 5.44 9.57 -13.69
N ARG A 52 5.88 10.35 -12.69
CA ARG A 52 7.27 10.77 -12.49
C ARG A 52 8.07 9.87 -11.55
N ALA A 53 7.39 8.96 -10.85
CA ALA A 53 7.97 8.04 -9.86
C ALA A 53 7.25 6.68 -9.92
N GLN A 54 7.23 6.06 -11.11
CA GLN A 54 6.38 4.90 -11.41
C GLN A 54 6.75 3.64 -10.60
N ASP A 55 7.98 3.58 -10.08
CA ASP A 55 8.43 2.52 -9.18
C ASP A 55 7.95 2.73 -7.72
N SER A 56 7.62 3.95 -7.32
CA SER A 56 7.15 4.23 -5.95
C SER A 56 5.65 4.00 -5.80
N MET A 57 5.23 3.61 -4.60
CA MET A 57 3.83 3.80 -4.20
C MET A 57 3.58 5.28 -3.91
N VAL A 58 2.53 5.84 -4.54
CA VAL A 58 2.16 7.25 -4.43
C VAL A 58 0.73 7.33 -3.93
N GLY A 59 0.50 7.86 -2.73
CA GLY A 59 -0.83 7.78 -2.12
C GLY A 59 -1.05 8.72 -0.96
N PHE A 60 -2.19 8.54 -0.31
CA PHE A 60 -2.76 9.55 0.60
C PHE A 60 -2.73 9.14 2.08
N VAL A 61 -2.46 7.86 2.37
CA VAL A 61 -2.53 7.28 3.71
C VAL A 61 -1.12 6.97 4.21
N PRO A 62 -0.40 7.94 4.82
CA PRO A 62 0.95 7.72 5.33
C PRO A 62 0.89 6.96 6.65
N ARG A 63 1.89 6.09 6.85
CA ARG A 63 2.17 5.40 8.12
C ARG A 63 3.66 5.39 8.37
N MET A 64 4.03 5.08 9.60
CA MET A 64 5.43 4.96 9.98
C MET A 64 5.69 3.73 10.85
N HIS A 65 6.96 3.37 10.98
CA HIS A 65 7.41 2.44 12.01
C HIS A 65 8.62 3.01 12.74
N TRP A 66 8.86 2.56 13.96
CA TRP A 66 10.09 2.85 14.69
C TRP A 66 10.50 1.66 15.55
N ILE A 67 11.78 1.62 15.92
CA ILE A 67 12.31 0.59 16.82
C ILE A 67 11.86 0.93 18.25
N GLN A 68 11.22 -0.04 18.91
CA GLN A 68 11.01 0.02 20.35
C GLN A 68 12.40 -0.05 20.99
N SER A 69 12.83 1.03 21.65
CA SER A 69 14.18 1.22 22.22
C SER A 69 14.76 -0.09 22.76
N GLU A 70 16.00 -0.38 22.35
CA GLU A 70 16.75 -1.62 22.62
C GLU A 70 16.35 -2.27 23.94
N MET A 71 15.43 -3.25 23.87
CA MET A 71 15.37 -4.22 24.94
C MET A 71 16.65 -5.02 24.83
N GLN A 72 17.59 -4.75 25.74
CA GLN A 72 18.92 -5.37 25.79
C GLN A 72 18.87 -6.91 25.80
N ASP A 73 17.70 -7.50 26.08
CA ASP A 73 17.44 -8.96 26.13
C ASP A 73 16.60 -9.53 24.98
N ALA A 74 16.25 -8.75 23.94
CA ALA A 74 15.51 -9.30 22.81
C ALA A 74 16.46 -9.82 21.72
N SER A 75 16.28 -11.08 21.30
CA SER A 75 17.04 -11.70 20.20
C SER A 75 16.85 -10.99 18.85
N PHE A 76 15.79 -10.21 18.69
CA PHE A 76 15.50 -9.40 17.51
C PHE A 76 14.92 -8.03 17.88
N PRO A 77 15.23 -6.97 17.11
CA PRO A 77 14.64 -5.64 17.33
C PRO A 77 13.13 -5.71 17.14
N ARG A 78 12.39 -5.05 18.04
CA ARG A 78 10.93 -4.91 17.93
C ARG A 78 10.59 -3.60 17.24
N TYR A 79 9.66 -3.68 16.29
CA TYR A 79 9.14 -2.53 15.57
C TYR A 79 7.74 -2.20 16.04
N ILE A 80 7.45 -0.91 16.18
CA ILE A 80 6.13 -0.37 16.50
C ILE A 80 5.58 0.31 15.26
N TYR A 81 4.30 0.04 14.96
CA TYR A 81 3.55 0.68 13.89
C TYR A 81 2.93 2.00 14.36
N GLY A 82 2.98 3.01 13.49
CA GLY A 82 2.49 4.37 13.72
C GLY A 82 1.43 4.80 12.74
N GLY A 83 0.29 5.23 13.28
CA GLY A 83 -0.79 5.86 12.54
C GLY A 83 -0.55 7.34 12.20
N TRP A 84 -1.62 8.00 11.77
CA TRP A 84 -1.65 9.44 11.45
C TRP A 84 -1.02 10.31 12.53
N TRP A 85 -1.33 10.03 13.81
CA TRP A 85 -0.85 10.85 14.90
C TRP A 85 0.67 10.78 15.07
N SER A 86 1.24 9.59 14.93
CA SER A 86 2.69 9.39 14.94
C SER A 86 3.35 10.13 13.78
N VAL A 87 2.81 10.00 12.57
CA VAL A 87 3.31 10.70 11.37
C VAL A 87 3.28 12.22 11.58
N TRP A 88 2.20 12.75 12.14
CA TRP A 88 2.06 14.18 12.38
C TRP A 88 3.04 14.70 13.42
N TRP A 89 3.17 14.03 14.57
CA TRP A 89 4.07 14.45 15.65
C TRP A 89 5.54 14.30 15.28
N MET A 90 5.91 13.19 14.63
CA MET A 90 7.30 12.88 14.33
C MET A 90 7.77 13.53 13.02
N GLY A 91 6.83 14.00 12.18
CA GLY A 91 7.13 14.63 10.90
C GLY A 91 7.75 13.69 9.88
N THR A 92 7.67 12.37 10.10
CA THR A 92 8.26 11.35 9.23
C THR A 92 7.24 10.26 8.89
N TYR A 93 7.46 9.61 7.76
CA TYR A 93 6.69 8.46 7.30
C TYR A 93 7.63 7.47 6.62
N SER A 94 7.24 6.19 6.63
CA SER A 94 8.02 5.11 6.01
C SER A 94 7.19 4.23 5.09
N MET A 95 5.87 4.41 5.11
CA MET A 95 4.90 3.59 4.39
C MET A 95 3.81 4.50 3.82
N VAL A 96 3.28 4.09 2.67
CA VAL A 96 2.02 4.57 2.13
C VAL A 96 1.16 3.33 1.88
N LEU A 97 -0.04 3.31 2.44
CA LEU A 97 -0.91 2.14 2.38
C LEU A 97 -1.62 2.06 1.02
N SER A 98 -1.78 0.84 0.51
CA SER A 98 -2.56 0.57 -0.71
C SER A 98 -4.07 0.77 -0.53
N LYS A 99 -4.54 1.11 0.67
CA LYS A 99 -5.90 1.61 0.95
C LYS A 99 -6.31 2.78 0.06
N CYS A 100 -5.36 3.64 -0.32
CA CYS A 100 -5.61 4.73 -1.25
C CYS A 100 -4.30 5.20 -1.92
N ALA A 101 -3.83 4.45 -2.92
CA ALA A 101 -2.55 4.72 -3.57
C ALA A 101 -2.47 4.22 -5.02
N PHE A 102 -1.66 4.91 -5.81
CA PHE A 102 -1.14 4.43 -7.07
C PHE A 102 0.06 3.51 -6.85
N LEU A 103 0.09 2.41 -7.59
CA LEU A 103 1.20 1.47 -7.67
C LEU A 103 1.33 0.93 -9.10
N HIS A 104 2.49 0.38 -9.44
CA HIS A 104 2.69 -0.28 -10.73
C HIS A 104 2.09 -1.69 -10.73
N GLN A 105 1.45 -2.10 -11.83
CA GLN A 105 0.82 -3.42 -11.99
C GLN A 105 1.73 -4.60 -11.67
N LYS A 106 3.04 -4.51 -11.94
CA LYS A 106 4.04 -5.54 -11.64
C LYS A 106 4.07 -5.94 -10.16
N TYR A 107 3.64 -5.06 -9.26
CA TYR A 107 3.61 -5.37 -7.84
C TYR A 107 2.48 -6.33 -7.47
N LEU A 108 1.44 -6.49 -8.30
CA LEU A 108 0.43 -7.54 -8.11
C LEU A 108 1.03 -8.93 -8.32
N ASP A 109 1.80 -9.09 -9.41
CA ASP A 109 2.53 -10.32 -9.72
C ASP A 109 3.59 -10.61 -8.64
N LEU A 110 4.37 -9.61 -8.26
CA LEU A 110 5.38 -9.77 -7.21
C LEU A 110 4.75 -10.13 -5.86
N TYR A 111 3.60 -9.56 -5.51
CA TYR A 111 2.89 -9.89 -4.28
C TYR A 111 2.35 -11.32 -4.33
N THR A 112 1.77 -11.74 -5.46
CA THR A 112 1.10 -13.03 -5.56
C THR A 112 2.05 -14.19 -5.83
N ASP A 113 3.12 -13.99 -6.59
CA ASP A 113 3.96 -15.10 -7.05
C ASP A 113 5.34 -15.12 -6.40
N HIS A 114 5.83 -13.96 -5.95
CA HIS A 114 7.20 -13.82 -5.41
C HIS A 114 7.25 -13.55 -3.90
N MET A 115 6.17 -13.05 -3.29
CA MET A 115 6.14 -12.86 -1.85
C MET A 115 6.16 -14.22 -1.13
N PRO A 116 7.00 -14.38 -0.09
CA PRO A 116 6.99 -15.58 0.73
C PRO A 116 5.58 -15.92 1.21
N VAL A 117 5.17 -17.17 1.00
CA VAL A 117 3.81 -17.63 1.33
C VAL A 117 3.45 -17.36 2.80
N GLN A 118 4.44 -17.41 3.69
CA GLN A 118 4.28 -17.15 5.12
C GLN A 118 3.75 -15.74 5.43
N ILE A 119 4.10 -14.75 4.61
CA ILE A 119 3.60 -13.36 4.77
C ILE A 119 2.13 -13.32 4.35
N ARG A 120 1.77 -13.93 3.21
CA ARG A 120 0.39 -13.98 2.74
C ARG A 120 -0.51 -14.83 3.65
N ASP A 121 0.03 -15.90 4.21
CA ASP A 121 -0.63 -16.70 5.24
C ASP A 121 -0.86 -15.84 6.48
N TYR A 122 0.12 -15.07 6.94
CA TYR A 122 -0.06 -14.17 8.08
C TYR A 122 -1.19 -13.16 7.83
N VAL A 123 -1.21 -12.52 6.66
CA VAL A 123 -2.28 -11.60 6.25
C VAL A 123 -3.65 -12.31 6.28
N THR A 124 -3.73 -13.52 5.73
CA THR A 124 -4.96 -14.32 5.72
C THR A 124 -5.44 -14.63 7.14
N HIS A 125 -4.55 -15.11 8.02
CA HIS A 125 -4.88 -15.50 9.39
C HIS A 125 -5.23 -14.31 10.28
N LYS A 126 -4.56 -13.17 10.09
CA LYS A 126 -4.83 -11.93 10.85
C LYS A 126 -5.97 -11.11 10.28
N ARG A 127 -6.36 -11.38 9.03
CA ARG A 127 -7.33 -10.58 8.27
C ARG A 127 -6.98 -9.09 8.31
N ASN A 128 -5.70 -8.77 8.12
CA ASN A 128 -5.15 -7.42 8.12
C ASN A 128 -3.73 -7.41 7.51
N CYS A 129 -3.15 -6.22 7.33
CA CYS A 129 -1.76 -5.95 6.99
C CYS A 129 -1.34 -6.29 5.55
N GLU A 130 -2.28 -6.52 4.64
CA GLU A 130 -1.99 -6.72 3.21
C GLU A 130 -1.36 -5.46 2.59
N ASP A 131 -1.76 -4.29 3.07
CA ASP A 131 -1.26 -2.98 2.69
C ASP A 131 0.17 -2.70 3.19
N ILE A 132 0.46 -3.10 4.44
CA ILE A 132 1.81 -3.08 5.01
C ILE A 132 2.72 -4.04 4.22
N ALA A 133 2.23 -5.25 3.93
CA ALA A 133 2.97 -6.24 3.15
C ALA A 133 3.29 -5.71 1.74
N MET A 134 2.33 -5.05 1.09
CA MET A 134 2.55 -4.40 -0.21
C MET A 134 3.59 -3.26 -0.10
N SER A 135 3.47 -2.39 0.91
CA SER A 135 4.44 -1.31 1.11
C SER A 135 5.85 -1.84 1.35
N PHE A 136 6.00 -2.96 2.07
CA PHE A 136 7.28 -3.61 2.31
C PHE A 136 7.83 -4.24 1.04
N LEU A 137 6.99 -4.90 0.25
CA LEU A 137 7.37 -5.49 -1.03
C LEU A 137 7.95 -4.42 -1.97
N VAL A 138 7.24 -3.30 -2.14
CA VAL A 138 7.67 -2.22 -3.04
C VAL A 138 8.98 -1.61 -2.55
N ALA A 139 9.09 -1.31 -1.25
CA ALA A 139 10.33 -0.79 -0.67
C ALA A 139 11.51 -1.76 -0.87
N ASN A 140 11.29 -3.05 -0.68
CA ASN A 140 12.34 -4.07 -0.86
C ASN A 140 12.78 -4.22 -2.33
N VAL A 141 11.85 -4.17 -3.28
CA VAL A 141 12.17 -4.32 -4.70
C VAL A 141 12.85 -3.07 -5.26
N THR A 142 12.44 -1.89 -4.82
CA THR A 142 12.92 -0.61 -5.38
C THR A 142 14.08 0.00 -4.60
N GLN A 143 14.28 -0.41 -3.34
CA GLN A 143 15.15 0.27 -2.38
C GLN A 143 14.85 1.78 -2.26
N GLY A 144 13.61 2.18 -2.60
CA GLY A 144 13.15 3.55 -2.66
C GLY A 144 12.03 3.85 -1.67
N PRO A 145 11.84 5.13 -1.29
CA PRO A 145 10.79 5.53 -0.38
C PRO A 145 9.42 5.57 -1.09
N PRO A 146 8.32 5.42 -0.32
CA PRO A 146 7.00 5.79 -0.83
C PRO A 146 6.85 7.31 -0.90
N ILE A 147 5.86 7.78 -1.67
CA ILE A 147 5.57 9.21 -1.85
C ILE A 147 4.20 9.50 -1.27
N TRP A 148 4.17 10.36 -0.25
CA TRP A 148 2.93 10.84 0.34
C TRP A 148 2.44 12.10 -0.37
N VAL A 149 1.23 12.03 -0.93
CA VAL A 149 0.51 13.18 -1.47
C VAL A 149 -0.38 13.75 -0.37
N LYS A 150 0.04 14.88 0.21
CA LYS A 150 -0.67 15.53 1.32
C LYS A 150 -1.90 16.28 0.82
N VAL A 151 -3.07 15.89 1.31
CA VAL A 151 -4.37 16.50 0.97
C VAL A 151 -5.26 16.61 2.20
N TRP A 152 -6.10 17.63 2.24
CA TRP A 152 -6.96 17.95 3.39
C TRP A 152 -8.39 17.43 3.24
N ASN A 153 -8.79 17.02 2.04
CA ASN A 153 -10.17 16.70 1.66
C ASN A 153 -10.40 15.22 1.29
N VAL A 154 -9.41 14.34 1.53
CA VAL A 154 -9.65 12.89 1.43
C VAL A 154 -10.27 12.45 2.74
N VAL A 155 -11.50 11.96 2.68
CA VAL A 155 -12.24 11.47 3.84
C VAL A 155 -11.95 9.98 3.94
N ASP A 156 -11.23 9.61 5.00
CA ASP A 156 -11.00 8.24 5.45
C ASP A 156 -11.90 8.06 6.69
N SER A 157 -12.90 7.19 6.62
CA SER A 157 -13.93 7.02 7.66
C SER A 157 -13.42 6.25 8.88
#